data_AF-A0A3C1GGC8-F1
#
_entry.id   AF-A0A3C1GGC8-F1
#
_cell.length_a   1.000
_cell.length_b   1.000
_cell.length_c   1.000
_cell.angle_alpha   90.00
_cell.angle_beta   90.00
_cell.angle_gamma   90.00
#
_symmetry.space_group_name_H-M   'P 1'
#
loop_
_entity.id
_entity.type
_entity.pdbx_description
1 polymer ?
#
loop_
_entity_poly.entity_id
_entity_poly.type
_entity_poly.pdbx_seq_one_letter_code
_entity_poly.pdbx_strand_id
1 'polypeptide(L)' 'MRATLEFTFPEDGEAHRMAVQAPEAFAALEEMREWLRGKVKYGDLPDDVAAAFREAMDFLLSSLADRGIEL' A
#
# COMPACT_ATOMS: atom_id res chain seq x y z
N MET A 1 14.91 -7.83 39.89
CA MET A 1 13.50 -7.63 39.48
C MET A 1 13.51 -7.18 38.03
N ARG A 2 12.84 -7.93 37.14
CA ARG A 2 12.73 -7.59 35.72
C ARG A 2 11.43 -6.79 35.58
N ALA A 3 11.55 -5.47 35.48
CA ALA A 3 10.39 -4.61 35.25
C ALA A 3 10.03 -4.72 33.76
N THR A 4 8.92 -5.40 33.46
CA THR A 4 8.30 -5.33 32.15
C THR A 4 7.53 -4.01 32.10
N LEU A 5 7.90 -3.12 31.18
CA LEU A 5 7.12 -1.92 30.87
C LEU A 5 5.84 -2.36 30.15
N GLU A 6 4.77 -2.56 30.91
CA GLU A 6 3.44 -2.82 30.35
C GLU A 6 2.78 -1.49 29.99
N PHE A 7 2.92 -1.09 28.72
CA PHE A 7 2.19 0.03 28.16
C PHE A 7 0.70 -0.35 28.04
N THR A 8 -0.14 0.29 28.85
CA THR A 8 -1.59 0.04 28.94
C THR A 8 -2.39 1.30 28.61
N PHE A 9 -2.11 1.94 27.48
CA PHE A 9 -3.04 2.91 26.91
C PHE A 9 -3.60 2.38 25.59
N PRO A 10 -4.93 2.12 25.52
CA PRO A 10 -5.59 1.65 24.29
C PRO A 10 -5.35 2.56 23.08
N GLU A 11 -5.16 3.85 23.36
CA GLU A 11 -4.92 4.94 22.42
C GLU A 11 -3.54 4.83 21.76
N ASP A 12 -2.54 4.39 22.52
CA ASP A 12 -1.19 4.10 22.03
C ASP A 12 -1.14 2.78 21.24
N GLY A 13 -2.07 1.86 21.52
CA GLY A 13 -2.13 0.57 20.85
C GLY A 13 -2.42 0.69 19.35
N GLU A 14 -3.32 1.59 18.95
CA GLU A 14 -3.63 1.79 17.53
C GLU A 14 -2.51 2.53 16.80
N ALA A 15 -1.99 3.61 17.39
CA ALA A 15 -0.84 4.33 16.83
C ALA A 15 0.39 3.43 16.70
N HIS A 16 0.65 2.58 17.70
CA HIS A 16 1.72 1.58 17.66
C HIS A 16 1.48 0.52 16.59
N ARG A 17 0.25 -0.02 16.47
CA ARG A 17 -0.09 -0.96 15.40
C ARG A 17 0.12 -0.36 14.03
N MET A 18 -0.38 0.86 13.80
CA MET A 18 -0.19 1.58 12.54
C MET A 18 1.29 1.78 12.23
N ALA A 19 2.10 2.20 13.21
CA ALA A 19 3.53 2.39 13.03
C ALA A 19 4.27 1.08 12.70
N VAL A 20 3.91 -0.02 13.36
CA VAL A 20 4.53 -1.34 13.14
C VAL A 20 4.09 -1.96 11.82
N GLN A 21 2.84 -1.73 11.39
CA GLN A 21 2.29 -2.27 10.14
C GLN A 21 2.61 -1.43 8.91
N ALA A 22 3.03 -0.18 9.07
CA ALA A 22 3.33 0.71 7.95
C ALA A 22 4.31 0.14 6.91
N PRO A 23 5.41 -0.55 7.28
CA PRO A 23 6.31 -1.18 6.31
C PRO A 23 5.62 -2.28 5.49
N GLU A 24 4.80 -3.10 6.14
CA GLU A 24 4.07 -4.18 5.47
C GLU A 24 2.97 -3.62 4.56
N ALA A 25 2.29 -2.57 5.01
CA ALA A 25 1.31 -1.85 4.19
C ALA A 25 1.98 -1.23 2.94
N PHE A 26 3.19 -0.68 3.09
CA PHE A 26 3.97 -0.17 1.96
C PHE A 26 4.35 -1.30 0.99
N ALA A 27 4.81 -2.45 1.49
CA ALA A 27 5.11 -3.62 0.67
C ALA A 27 3.88 -4.11 -0.11
N ALA A 28 2.71 -4.16 0.53
CA ALA A 28 1.46 -4.54 -0.14
C ALA A 28 1.07 -3.55 -1.27
N LEU A 29 1.36 -2.25 -1.12
CA LEU A 29 1.13 -1.26 -2.16
C LEU A 29 2.07 -1.47 -3.37
N GLU A 30 3.35 -1.80 -3.13
CA GLU A 30 4.29 -2.16 -4.19
C GLU A 30 3.88 -3.43 -4.94
N GLU A 31 3.44 -4.47 -4.21
CA GLU A 31 2.93 -5.70 -4.82
C GLU A 31 1.73 -5.42 -5.71
N MET A 32 0.80 -4.56 -5.27
CA MET A 32 -0.35 -4.15 -6.07
C MET A 32 0.07 -3.40 -7.33
N ARG A 33 1.02 -2.46 -7.22
CA ARG A 33 1.55 -1.72 -8.36
C ARG A 33 2.20 -2.66 -9.38
N GLU A 34 3.06 -3.57 -8.95
CA GLU A 34 3.70 -4.52 -9.86
C GLU A 34 2.69 -5.50 -10.49
N TRP A 35 1.66 -5.90 -9.74
CA TRP A 35 0.58 -6.71 -10.29
C TRP A 35 -0.19 -5.96 -11.40
N LEU A 36 -0.60 -4.71 -11.15
CA LEU A 36 -1.27 -3.85 -12.13
C LEU A 36 -0.40 -3.64 -13.38
N ARG A 37 0.87 -3.31 -13.16
CA ARG A 37 1.86 -3.15 -14.24
C ARG A 37 2.02 -4.43 -15.05
N GLY A 38 2.03 -5.59 -14.40
CA GLY A 38 2.06 -6.90 -15.05
C GLY A 38 0.86 -7.12 -15.97
N LYS A 39 -0.35 -6.75 -15.54
CA LYS A 39 -1.56 -6.82 -16.37
C LYS A 39 -1.49 -5.92 -17.59
N VAL A 40 -1.03 -4.68 -17.42
CA VAL A 40 -0.93 -3.70 -18.52
C VAL A 40 0.15 -4.09 -19.53
N LYS A 41 1.31 -4.57 -19.07
CA LYS A 41 2.48 -4.78 -19.92
C LYS A 41 2.50 -6.15 -20.63
N TYR A 42 1.99 -7.18 -19.96
CA TYR A 42 2.10 -8.56 -20.42
C TYR A 42 0.76 -9.28 -20.52
N GLY A 43 -0.34 -8.64 -20.13
CA GLY A 43 -1.67 -9.20 -20.27
C GLY A 43 -2.09 -9.22 -21.74
N ASP A 44 -2.57 -10.38 -22.21
CA ASP A 44 -3.35 -10.47 -23.44
C ASP A 44 -4.78 -10.02 -23.11
N LEU A 45 -4.99 -8.70 -23.11
CA LEU A 45 -6.23 -8.06 -22.69
C LEU A 45 -6.80 -7.24 -23.85
N PRO A 46 -8.13 -7.20 -24.00
CA PRO A 46 -8.78 -6.20 -24.84
C PRO A 46 -8.37 -4.77 -24.47
N ASP A 47 -8.33 -3.88 -25.47
CA ASP A 47 -7.81 -2.51 -25.31
C ASP A 47 -8.55 -1.71 -24.22
N ASP A 48 -9.86 -1.88 -24.11
CA ASP A 48 -10.72 -1.25 -23.10
C ASP A 48 -10.38 -1.74 -21.68
N VAL A 49 -10.12 -3.04 -21.53
CA VAL A 49 -9.69 -3.63 -20.26
C VAL A 49 -8.28 -3.16 -19.88
N ALA A 50 -7.36 -3.10 -20.85
CA ALA A 50 -6.00 -2.59 -20.62
C ALA A 50 -5.98 -1.10 -20.27
N ALA A 51 -6.93 -0.32 -20.80
CA ALA A 51 -7.11 1.09 -20.43
C ALA A 51 -7.62 1.23 -18.99
N ALA A 52 -8.60 0.41 -18.57
CA ALA A 52 -9.11 0.41 -17.19
C ALA A 52 -8.02 0.06 -16.16
N PHE A 53 -7.14 -0.91 -16.46
CA PHE A 53 -5.99 -1.21 -15.60
C PHE A 53 -4.99 -0.06 -15.49
N ARG A 54 -4.76 0.67 -16.59
CA ARG A 54 -3.91 1.88 -16.58
C ARG A 54 -4.53 2.97 -15.72
N GLU A 55 -5.80 3.26 -15.91
CA GLU A 55 -6.52 4.26 -15.12
C GLU A 55 -6.46 3.94 -13.62
N ALA A 56 -6.66 2.67 -13.24
CA ALA A 56 -6.54 2.24 -11.86
C ALA A 56 -5.12 2.44 -11.29
N MET A 57 -4.09 2.15 -12.08
CA MET A 57 -2.69 2.36 -11.69
C MET A 57 -2.38 3.85 -11.53
N ASP A 58 -2.82 4.69 -12.47
CA ASP A 58 -2.61 6.14 -12.42
C ASP A 58 -3.33 6.76 -11.22
N PHE A 59 -4.55 6.29 -10.92
CA PHE A 59 -5.29 6.71 -9.73
C PHE A 59 -4.57 6.33 -8.42
N LEU A 60 -4.03 5.11 -8.34
CA LEU A 60 -3.25 4.67 -7.18
C LEU A 60 -2.01 5.56 -6.98
N LEU A 61 -1.22 5.75 -8.03
CA LEU A 61 0.04 6.51 -7.96
C LEU A 61 -0.21 7.99 -7.63
N SER A 62 -1.20 8.62 -8.26
CA SER A 62 -1.57 10.00 -7.94
C SER A 62 -2.07 10.14 -6.50
N SER A 63 -2.92 9.23 -6.04
CA SER A 63 -3.42 9.25 -4.66
C SER A 63 -2.31 9.12 -3.61
N LEU A 64 -1.28 8.34 -3.89
CA LEU A 64 -0.13 8.19 -3.00
C LEU A 64 0.80 9.40 -3.06
N ALA A 65 1.06 9.92 -4.25
CA ALA A 65 1.85 11.14 -4.44
C ALA A 65 1.24 12.35 -3.72
N ASP A 66 -0.08 12.52 -3.77
CA ASP A 66 -0.81 13.58 -3.04
C ASP A 66 -0.62 13.50 -1.52
N ARG A 67 -0.26 12.33 -0.99
CA ARG A 67 0.01 12.06 0.42
C ARG A 67 1.52 12.04 0.75
N GLY A 68 2.37 12.34 -0.24
CA GLY A 68 3.83 12.30 -0.09
C GLY A 68 4.40 10.88 0.04
N ILE A 69 3.68 9.87 -0.47
CA ILE A 69 4.11 8.48 -0.48
C ILE A 69 4.56 8.14 -1.90
N GLU A 70 5.83 7.81 -2.07
CA GLU A 70 6.42 7.41 -3.36
C GLU A 70 6.61 5.88 -3.40
N LEU A 71 6.09 5.25 -4.45
CA LEU A 71 6.32 3.84 -4.83
C LEU A 71 7.23 3.78 -6.07
#